data_AF-A0A529NET6-F1
#
_entry.id   AF-A0A529NET6-F1
#
_cell.length_a   1.000
_cell.length_b   1.000
_cell.length_c   1.000
_cell.angle_alpha   90.00
_cell.angle_beta   90.00
_cell.angle_gamma   90.00
#
_symmetry.space_group_name_H-M   'P 1'
#
loop_
_entity.id
_entity.type
_entity.pdbx_description
1 polymer ?
#
loop_
_entity_poly.entity_id
_entity_poly.type
_entity_poly.pdbx_seq_one_letter_code
_entity_poly.pdbx_strand_id
1 'polypeptide(L)'
;MSDIHFDIGSLHAAYQSGIGIADVIDTVLARIEAAGDPGIFIHLATRAEMLAAADALGPFDPVARPLWGIPFAVKDNIDVAGMPTTAACAEYAY
;
A
#
# COMPACT_ATOMS: atom_id res chain seq x y z
N MET A 1 8.69 0.40 14.41
CA MET A 1 7.46 0.67 13.63
C MET A 1 6.23 -0.05 14.12
N SER A 2 6.36 -1.14 14.89
CA SER A 2 5.21 -1.95 15.35
C SER A 2 4.11 -1.14 16.05
N ASP A 3 4.45 -0.04 16.73
CA ASP A 3 3.51 0.85 17.44
C ASP A 3 2.85 1.94 16.57
N ILE A 4 3.22 2.10 15.29
CA ILE A 4 2.60 3.10 14.42
C ILE A 4 1.25 2.54 13.94
N HIS A 5 0.17 3.23 14.28
CA HIS A 5 -1.16 2.98 13.72
C HIS A 5 -1.17 3.38 12.24
N PHE A 6 -1.79 2.54 11.39
CA PHE A 6 -1.88 2.81 9.95
C PHE A 6 -3.19 3.54 9.63
N ASP A 7 -3.37 4.67 10.31
CA ASP A 7 -4.34 5.70 9.96
C ASP A 7 -3.61 6.91 9.34
N ILE A 8 -4.35 7.79 8.67
CA ILE A 8 -3.79 8.93 7.93
C ILE A 8 -2.97 9.84 8.87
N GLY A 9 -3.51 10.15 10.05
CA GLY A 9 -2.89 11.09 10.99
C GLY A 9 -1.56 10.56 11.52
N SER A 10 -1.55 9.31 11.96
CA SER A 10 -0.37 8.63 12.51
C SER A 10 0.73 8.46 11.45
N LEU A 11 0.38 8.09 10.21
CA LEU A 11 1.35 7.95 9.12
C LEU A 11 1.91 9.30 8.67
N HIS A 12 1.07 10.33 8.53
CA HIS A 12 1.57 11.66 8.20
C HIS A 12 2.50 12.22 9.28
N ALA A 13 2.19 12.01 10.57
CA ALA A 13 3.08 12.38 11.66
C ALA A 13 4.41 11.60 11.61
N ALA A 14 4.35 10.31 11.25
CA ALA A 14 5.55 9.49 11.04
C ALA A 14 6.42 10.04 9.89
N TYR A 15 5.84 10.35 8.74
CA TYR A 15 6.56 10.96 7.61
C TYR A 15 7.15 12.31 7.97
N GLN A 16 6.40 13.14 8.69
CA GLN A 16 6.88 14.45 9.15
C GLN A 16 8.03 14.34 10.17
N SER A 17 8.07 13.28 10.96
CA SER A 17 9.18 12.99 11.88
C SER A 17 10.38 12.29 11.22
N GLY A 18 10.32 12.02 9.92
CA GLY A 18 11.44 11.50 9.13
C GLY A 18 11.41 9.99 8.87
N ILE A 19 10.34 9.29 9.23
CA ILE A 19 10.18 7.88 8.81
C ILE A 19 10.06 7.82 7.29
N GLY A 20 10.78 6.90 6.66
CA GLY A 20 10.73 6.72 5.22
C GLY A 20 9.51 5.94 4.76
N ILE A 21 9.01 6.23 3.56
CA ILE A 21 7.92 5.46 2.93
C ILE A 21 8.33 4.00 2.67
N ALA A 22 9.61 3.74 2.41
CA ALA A 22 10.14 2.39 2.28
C ALA A 22 9.97 1.57 3.57
N ASP A 23 10.20 2.20 4.73
CA ASP A 23 10.02 1.53 6.02
C ASP A 23 8.54 1.17 6.24
N VAL A 24 7.61 2.07 5.83
CA VAL A 24 6.16 1.82 5.87
C VAL A 24 5.77 0.65 4.98
N ILE A 25 6.26 0.60 3.74
CA ILE A 25 6.06 -0.52 2.80
C ILE A 25 6.56 -1.83 3.42
N ASP A 26 7.76 -1.83 4.00
CA ASP A 26 8.34 -3.02 4.63
C ASP A 26 7.49 -3.50 5.82
N THR A 27 6.92 -2.58 6.59
CA THR A 27 5.99 -2.92 7.67
C THR A 27 4.63 -3.41 7.16
N VAL A 28 4.11 -2.88 6.04
CA VAL A 28 2.90 -3.43 5.39
C VAL A 28 3.14 -4.90 5.06
N LEU A 29 4.21 -5.19 4.32
CA LEU A 29 4.52 -6.55 3.85
C LEU A 29 4.74 -7.51 5.01
N ALA A 30 5.50 -7.09 6.04
CA ALA A 30 5.70 -7.90 7.25
C ALA A 30 4.39 -8.18 8.00
N ARG A 31 3.45 -7.22 8.06
CA ARG A 31 2.14 -7.43 8.69
C ARG A 31 1.25 -8.37 7.88
N ILE A 32 1.30 -8.29 6.54
CA ILE A 32 0.58 -9.22 5.66
C ILE A 32 1.13 -10.64 5.82
N GLU A 33 2.46 -10.80 5.82
CA GLU A 33 3.12 -12.09 6.03
C GLU A 33 2.76 -12.68 7.40
N ALA A 34 2.83 -11.88 8.46
CA ALA A 34 2.49 -12.32 9.81
C ALA A 34 1.00 -12.70 9.98
N ALA A 35 0.09 -12.07 9.22
CA ALA A 35 -1.31 -12.46 9.20
C ALA A 35 -1.50 -13.86 8.61
N GLY A 36 -0.68 -14.24 7.63
CA GLY A 36 -0.60 -15.61 7.11
C GLY A 36 -1.90 -16.15 6.50
N ASP A 37 -2.84 -15.27 6.15
CA ASP A 37 -4.16 -15.63 5.63
C ASP A 37 -4.18 -15.44 4.10
N PRO A 38 -4.20 -16.54 3.31
CA PRO A 38 -4.22 -16.47 1.86
C PRO A 38 -5.55 -15.94 1.30
N GLY A 39 -6.60 -15.79 2.12
CA GLY A 39 -7.91 -15.29 1.71
C GLY A 39 -8.04 -13.76 1.67
N ILE A 40 -7.03 -13.01 2.13
CA ILE A 40 -7.09 -11.54 2.20
C ILE A 40 -6.83 -10.89 0.83
N PHE A 41 -5.87 -11.42 0.06
CA PHE A 41 -5.41 -10.81 -1.20
C PHE A 41 -5.44 -11.81 -2.35
N ILE A 42 -6.05 -11.41 -3.48
CA ILE A 42 -6.01 -12.16 -4.76
C ILE A 42 -4.72 -11.83 -5.51
N HIS A 43 -4.36 -10.55 -5.53
CA HIS A 43 -3.11 -10.05 -6.09
C HIS A 43 -2.45 -9.11 -5.08
N LEU A 44 -1.14 -9.24 -4.90
CA LEU A 44 -0.34 -8.36 -4.05
C LEU A 44 0.81 -7.81 -4.87
N ALA A 45 0.94 -6.48 -4.89
CA ALA A 45 2.08 -5.83 -5.52
C ALA A 45 3.38 -6.26 -4.86
N THR A 46 4.43 -6.40 -5.65
CA THR A 46 5.78 -6.61 -5.13
C THR A 46 6.28 -5.36 -4.42
N ARG A 47 7.25 -5.54 -3.51
CA ARG A 47 7.95 -4.42 -2.86
C ARG A 47 8.51 -3.42 -3.87
N ALA A 48 9.06 -3.90 -4.98
CA ALA A 48 9.64 -3.06 -6.01
C ALA A 48 8.58 -2.19 -6.72
N GLU A 49 7.41 -2.74 -7.03
CA GLU A 49 6.29 -1.99 -7.61
C GLU A 49 5.76 -0.94 -6.63
N MET A 50 5.63 -1.29 -5.35
CA MET A 50 5.23 -0.34 -4.30
C MET A 50 6.22 0.83 -4.18
N LEU A 51 7.52 0.56 -4.23
CA LEU A 51 8.56 1.59 -4.20
C LEU A 51 8.55 2.47 -5.44
N ALA A 52 8.38 1.89 -6.63
CA ALA A 52 8.26 2.66 -7.86
C ALA A 52 7.04 3.60 -7.84
N ALA A 53 5.91 3.13 -7.30
CA ALA A 53 4.73 3.97 -7.09
C ALA A 53 4.98 5.08 -6.05
N ALA A 54 5.70 4.76 -4.96
CA ALA A 54 6.08 5.73 -3.94
C ALA A 54 7.01 6.83 -4.49
N ASP A 55 7.98 6.48 -5.33
CA ASP A 55 8.90 7.45 -5.96
C ASP A 55 8.13 8.45 -6.84
N ALA A 56 7.07 7.99 -7.53
CA ALA A 56 6.21 8.84 -8.35
C ALA A 56 5.39 9.86 -7.52
N LEU A 57 5.29 9.69 -6.20
CA LEU A 57 4.62 10.65 -5.33
C LEU A 57 5.42 11.96 -5.16
N GLY A 58 6.72 11.97 -5.42
CA GLY A 58 7.56 13.14 -5.15
C GLY A 58 7.59 13.52 -3.66
N PRO A 59 7.88 14.79 -3.31
CA PRO A 59 8.08 15.18 -1.92
C PRO A 59 6.79 15.08 -1.09
N PHE A 60 6.94 14.84 0.21
CA PHE A 60 5.84 14.83 1.16
C PHE A 60 5.15 16.20 1.20
N ASP A 61 3.87 16.21 0.82
CA ASP A 61 2.98 17.38 0.87
C ASP A 61 1.58 16.94 1.29
N PRO A 62 1.31 16.82 2.60
CA PRO A 62 0.02 16.35 3.11
C PRO A 62 -1.10 17.38 2.91
N VAL A 63 -0.78 18.63 2.54
CA VAL A 63 -1.79 19.67 2.30
C VAL A 63 -2.33 19.54 0.88
N ALA A 64 -1.44 19.47 -0.13
CA ALA A 64 -1.86 19.28 -1.52
C ALA A 64 -2.26 17.82 -1.82
N ARG A 65 -1.71 16.86 -1.07
CA ARG A 65 -1.93 15.41 -1.26
C ARG A 65 -2.33 14.79 0.07
N PRO A 66 -3.59 14.89 0.50
CA PRO A 66 -4.05 14.43 1.81
C PRO A 66 -3.97 12.92 2.02
N LEU A 67 -3.65 12.15 0.98
CA LEU A 67 -3.42 10.70 1.03
C LEU A 67 -1.98 10.32 0.63
N TRP A 68 -1.04 11.27 0.71
CA TRP A 68 0.36 11.01 0.35
C TRP A 68 0.92 9.84 1.18
N GLY A 69 1.43 8.82 0.50
CA GLY A 69 2.07 7.68 1.14
C GLY A 69 1.16 6.82 2.02
N ILE A 70 -0.17 6.96 1.92
CA ILE A 70 -1.11 6.12 2.69
C ILE A 70 -1.36 4.81 1.93
N PRO A 71 -0.99 3.63 2.50
CA PRO A 71 -1.28 2.35 1.86
C PRO A 71 -2.78 2.05 1.96
N PHE A 72 -3.34 1.46 0.90
CA PHE A 72 -4.71 0.99 0.88
C PHE A 72 -4.83 -0.24 -0.02
N ALA A 73 -5.88 -1.03 0.21
CA ALA A 73 -6.23 -2.15 -0.64
C ALA A 73 -7.37 -1.74 -1.58
N VAL A 74 -7.35 -2.26 -2.80
CA VAL A 74 -8.41 -2.12 -3.79
C VAL A 74 -9.09 -3.47 -3.95
N LYS A 75 -10.42 -3.48 -3.90
CA LYS A 75 -11.17 -4.71 -4.16
C LYS A 75 -10.95 -5.12 -5.62
N ASP A 76 -10.67 -6.40 -5.86
CA ASP A 76 -10.35 -6.97 -7.18
C ASP A 76 -11.53 -6.98 -8.18
N ASN A 77 -12.49 -6.09 -8.01
CA ASN A 77 -13.53 -5.76 -8.98
C ASN A 77 -13.45 -4.28 -9.40
N ILE A 78 -12.34 -3.61 -9.08
CA ILE A 78 -12.02 -2.22 -9.41
C ILE A 78 -10.62 -2.24 -10.03
N ASP A 79 -10.51 -1.64 -11.21
CA ASP A 79 -9.26 -1.62 -11.96
C ASP A 79 -8.14 -0.87 -11.22
N VAL A 80 -6.97 -1.50 -11.17
CA VAL A 80 -5.70 -0.85 -10.88
C VAL A 80 -4.78 -1.08 -12.08
N ALA A 81 -4.40 -0.01 -12.77
CA ALA A 81 -3.55 -0.12 -13.95
C ALA A 81 -2.25 -0.88 -13.64
N GLY A 82 -1.96 -1.91 -14.44
CA GLY A 82 -0.78 -2.78 -14.26
C GLY A 82 -1.01 -4.01 -13.37
N MET A 83 -2.19 -4.15 -12.75
CA MET A 83 -2.60 -5.34 -12.00
C MET A 83 -3.74 -6.06 -12.71
N PRO A 84 -3.83 -7.40 -12.61
CA PRO A 84 -4.99 -8.13 -13.13
C PRO A 84 -6.24 -7.76 -12.33
N THR A 85 -7.39 -7.72 -13.00
CA THR A 85 -8.69 -7.63 -12.33
C THR A 85 -9.46 -8.90 -12.58
N THR A 86 -9.83 -9.64 -11.52
CA THR A 86 -10.42 -10.99 -11.69
C THR A 86 -11.86 -11.09 -11.19
N ALA A 87 -12.33 -10.16 -10.37
CA ALA A 87 -13.59 -10.26 -9.64
C ALA A 87 -13.74 -11.61 -8.90
N ALA A 88 -12.62 -12.17 -8.43
CA ALA A 88 -12.51 -13.51 -7.85
C ALA A 88 -12.88 -14.68 -8.80
N CYS A 89 -12.82 -14.48 -10.11
CA CYS A 89 -13.03 -15.50 -11.14
C CYS A 89 -11.82 -15.55 -12.08
N ALA A 90 -11.07 -16.66 -12.04
CA ALA A 90 -9.85 -16.81 -12.83
C ALA A 90 -10.10 -16.69 -14.35
N GLU A 91 -11.25 -17.15 -14.83
CA GLU A 91 -11.66 -17.09 -16.23
C GLU A 91 -12.10 -15.68 -16.67
N TYR A 92 -12.35 -14.77 -15.72
CA TYR A 92 -12.69 -13.36 -15.99
C TYR A 92 -11.46 -12.45 -16.05
N ALA A 93 -10.30 -12.94 -15.61
CA ALA A 93 -9.08 -12.15 -15.49
C ALA A 93 -8.69 -11.47 -16.82
N TYR A 94 -8.38 -10.17 -16.74
CA TYR A 94 -7.77 -9.37 -17.80
C TYR A 94 -6.62 -8.51 -17.28
#